data_AF-A0A6V7M4U4-F1
#
_entry.id   AF-A0A6V7M4U4-F1
#
_cell.length_a   1.000
_cell.length_b   1.000
_cell.length_c   1.000
_cell.angle_alpha   90.00
_cell.angle_beta   90.00
_cell.angle_gamma   90.00
#
_symmetry.space_group_name_H-M   'P 1'
#
loop_
_entity.id
_entity.type
_entity.pdbx_description
1 polymer ?
#
loop_
_entity_poly.entity_id
_entity_poly.type
_entity_poly.pdbx_seq_one_letter_code
_entity_poly.pdbx_strand_id
1 'polypeptide(L)' 'QLGDGTFGSVVLGQRIDTGEKVAIKRMKRKYYSWEEAMNLREVK' A
#
# COMPACT_ATOMS: atom_id res chain seq x y z
N GLN A 1 9.32 -9.73 -0.88
CA GLN A 1 8.27 -9.41 0.10
C GLN A 1 8.96 -8.91 1.36
N LEU A 2 8.60 -7.71 1.84
CA LEU A 2 9.22 -7.07 3.03
C LEU A 2 8.49 -7.43 4.33
N GLY A 3 7.20 -7.78 4.25
CA GLY A 3 6.43 -8.27 5.39
C GLY A 3 5.01 -8.70 5.01
N ASP A 4 4.39 -9.53 5.84
CA ASP A 4 2.97 -9.90 5.77
C ASP A 4 2.35 -9.69 7.16
N GLY A 5 1.27 -8.93 7.23
CA GLY A 5 0.56 -8.64 8.47
C GLY A 5 -0.94 -8.74 8.29
N THR A 6 -1.68 -8.57 9.39
CA THR A 6 -3.14 -8.72 9.43
C THR A 6 -3.86 -7.88 8.37
N PHE A 7 -3.38 -6.68 8.08
CA PHE A 7 -4.05 -5.71 7.20
C PHE A 7 -3.54 -5.71 5.75
N GLY A 8 -2.43 -6.38 5.46
CA GLY A 8 -1.81 -6.32 4.15
C GLY A 8 -0.42 -6.94 4.08
N SER A 9 0.11 -7.03 2.87
CA SER A 9 1.47 -7.47 2.58
C SER A 9 2.28 -6.31 1.99
N VAL A 10 3.51 -6.12 2.44
CA VAL A 10 4.41 -5.07 1.96
C VAL A 10 5.45 -5.65 1.01
N VAL A 11 5.68 -4.98 -0.12
CA VAL A 11 6.74 -5.30 -1.08
C VAL A 11 7.60 -4.06 -1.36
N LEU A 12 8.84 -4.28 -1.79
CA LEU A 12 9.70 -3.21 -2.28
C LEU A 12 9.33 -2.92 -3.74
N GLY A 13 9.02 -1.67 -4.05
CA GLY A 13 8.87 -1.15 -5.40
C GLY A 13 9.99 -0.19 -5.76
N GLN A 14 10.15 0.06 -7.04
CA GLN A 14 11.03 1.10 -7.56
C GLN A 14 10.25 1.98 -8.53
N ARG A 15 10.31 3.30 -8.33
CA ARG A 15 9.79 4.27 -9.29
C ARG A 15 10.63 4.22 -10.55
N ILE A 16 9.99 4.04 -11.71
CA ILE A 16 10.70 3.82 -12.99
C ILE A 16 11.33 5.14 -13.49
N ASP A 17 10.69 6.26 -13.21
CA ASP A 17 11.11 7.59 -13.65
C ASP A 17 12.25 8.17 -12.79
N THR A 18 12.23 7.95 -11.47
CA THR A 18 13.24 8.51 -10.55
C THR A 18 14.24 7.49 -10.03
N GLY A 19 13.98 6.19 -10.20
CA GLY A 19 14.76 5.11 -9.59
C GLY A 19 14.57 4.97 -8.08
N GLU A 20 13.69 5.77 -7.47
CA GLU A 20 13.46 5.80 -6.02
C GLU A 20 12.85 4.49 -5.52
N LYS A 21 13.39 3.96 -4.42
CA LYS A 21 12.88 2.77 -3.75
C LYS A 21 11.73 3.15 -2.80
N VAL A 22 10.59 2.49 -2.96
CA VAL A 22 9.38 2.74 -2.17
C VAL A 22 8.82 1.46 -1.56
N ALA A 23 8.13 1.57 -0.43
CA ALA A 23 7.35 0.46 0.12
C ALA A 23 5.93 0.49 -0.47
N ILE A 24 5.50 -0.61 -1.08
CA ILE A 24 4.13 -0.77 -1.59
C ILE A 24 3.38 -1.72 -0.66
N LYS A 25 2.34 -1.21 0.01
CA LYS A 25 1.46 -2.01 0.87
C LYS A 25 0.22 -2.44 0.08
N ARG A 26 0.12 -3.75 -0.18
CA ARG A 26 -1.07 -4.35 -0.76
C ARG A 26 -2.06 -4.70 0.36
N MET A 27 -3.20 -4.02 0.36
CA MET A 27 -4.26 -4.23 1.34
C MET A 27 -5.00 -5.55 1.08
N LYS A 28 -5.35 -6.29 2.15
CA LYS A 28 -6.11 -7.55 2.05
C LYS A 28 -7.61 -7.31 1.84
N ARG A 29 -8.15 -6.25 2.44
CA ARG A 29 -9.54 -5.81 2.23
C ARG A 29 -9.65 -5.05 0.91
N LYS A 30 -10.75 -5.28 0.19
CA LYS A 30 -11.13 -4.50 -1.01
C LYS A 30 -11.85 -3.22 -0.57
N TYR A 31 -11.55 -2.13 -1.26
CA TYR A 31 -12.22 -0.84 -1.14
C TYR A 31 -12.78 -0.48 -2.52
N TYR A 32 -14.04 -0.08 -2.57
CA TYR A 32 -14.74 0.09 -3.86
C TYR A 32 -14.86 1.54 -4.31
N SER A 33 -14.43 2.48 -3.47
CA SER A 33 -14.31 3.89 -3.81
C SER A 33 -13.00 4.47 -3.26
N TRP A 34 -12.54 5.53 -3.90
CA TRP A 34 -11.39 6.29 -3.42
C TRP A 34 -11.67 6.90 -2.04
N GLU A 35 -12.89 7.39 -1.82
CA GLU A 35 -13.32 7.96 -0.55
C GLU A 35 -13.26 6.92 0.59
N GLU A 36 -13.69 5.68 0.37
CA GLU A 36 -13.58 4.60 1.36
C GLU A 36 -12.10 4.33 1.72
N ALA A 37 -11.22 4.32 0.72
CA ALA A 37 -9.78 4.10 0.92
C ALA A 37 -9.10 5.27 1.65
N MET A 38 -9.50 6.52 1.36
CA MET A 38 -8.91 7.72 1.98
C MET A 38 -9.35 7.92 3.44
N ASN A 39 -10.46 7.32 3.86
CA ASN A 39 -10.94 7.37 5.23
C ASN A 39 -10.22 6.41 6.19
N LEU A 40 -9.26 5.61 5.71
CA LEU A 40 -8.47 4.71 6.54
C LEU A 40 -7.52 5.47 7.46
N ARG A 41 -7.41 5.04 8.72
CA ARG A 41 -6.48 5.61 9.71
C ARG A 41 -5.01 5.59 9.25
N GLU A 42 -4.64 4.68 8.36
CA GLU A 42 -3.28 4.58 7.83
C GLU A 42 -2.99 5.59 6.70
N VAL A 43 -4.03 6.22 6.16
CA VAL A 43 -3.97 7.16 5.03
C VAL A 43 -4.28 8.60 5.48
N LYS A 44 -5.10 8.76 6.51
CA LYS A 44 -5.40 10.03 7.18
C LYS A 44 -4.31 10.42 8.17
#